data_AF-A0A2V5WVG4-F1
#
_entry.id   AF-A0A2V5WVG4-F1
#
_cell.length_a   1.000
_cell.length_b   1.000
_cell.length_c   1.000
_cell.angle_alpha   90.00
_cell.angle_beta   90.00
_cell.angle_gamma   90.00
#
_symmetry.space_group_name_H-M   'P 1'
#
loop_
_entity.id
_entity.type
_entity.pdbx_description
1 polymer ?
#
loop_
_entity_poly.entity_id
_entity_poly.type
_entity_poly.pdbx_seq_one_letter_code
_entity_poly.pdbx_strand_id
1 'polypeptide(L)'
;MDFTITSTKRRCRGMTLVETLIATGIGTVILMDLMSQDIRQVDALTSYATNRLEFSGTETNGTAYTLSYTYDPTVQTTNNPTGQTLTRTKTKAGVTASKVLLTGCTYLKFDMFQRSPQTSTYDLYTASSPATCKLIQLTWVCSRDVLGGRLSNTESVQSAKVVIRKQ
;
A
#
# COMPACT_ATOMS: atom_id res chain seq x y z
N MET A 1 6.19 34.48 -36.52
CA MET A 1 6.74 33.20 -36.07
C MET A 1 5.62 32.48 -35.35
N ASP A 2 4.87 31.64 -36.06
CA ASP A 2 3.72 30.91 -35.50
C ASP A 2 4.21 29.67 -34.74
N PHE A 3 3.96 29.64 -33.43
CA PHE A 3 4.17 28.46 -32.60
C PHE A 3 2.91 27.59 -32.64
N THR A 4 2.96 26.51 -33.41
CA THR A 4 1.91 25.47 -33.41
C THR A 4 2.15 24.52 -32.22
N ILE A 5 1.26 24.55 -31.23
CA ILE A 5 1.28 23.62 -30.09
C ILE A 5 0.51 22.35 -30.48
N THR A 6 1.22 21.26 -30.77
CA THR A 6 0.63 19.93 -31.01
C THR A 6 0.27 19.28 -29.67
N SER A 7 -1.01 19.37 -29.28
CA SER A 7 -1.55 18.67 -28.11
C SER A 7 -2.01 17.25 -28.48
N THR A 8 -1.23 16.24 -28.08
CA THR A 8 -1.62 14.83 -28.24
C THR A 8 -2.65 14.45 -27.17
N LYS A 9 -3.94 14.60 -27.47
CA LYS A 9 -5.03 14.11 -26.62
C LYS A 9 -4.93 12.59 -26.48
N ARG A 10 -4.42 12.09 -25.35
CA ARG A 10 -4.60 10.68 -24.96
C ARG A 10 -6.11 10.41 -24.86
N ARG A 11 -6.66 9.60 -25.77
CA ARG A 11 -8.03 9.08 -25.67
C ARG A 11 -8.10 8.15 -24.46
N CYS A 12 -8.51 8.68 -23.31
CA CYS A 12 -9.07 7.85 -22.25
C CYS A 12 -10.43 7.35 -22.75
N ARG A 13 -10.49 6.10 -23.21
CA ARG A 13 -11.79 5.43 -23.43
C ARG A 13 -12.42 5.31 -22.05
N GLY A 14 -13.63 5.84 -21.87
CA GLY A 14 -14.36 5.69 -20.62
C GLY A 14 -14.48 4.21 -20.29
N MET A 15 -13.97 3.79 -19.13
CA MET A 15 -14.13 2.43 -18.67
C MET A 15 -15.59 2.22 -18.26
N THR A 16 -16.15 1.07 -18.65
CA THR A 16 -17.46 0.65 -18.17
C THR A 16 -17.39 0.34 -16.68
N LEU A 17 -18.53 0.47 -15.99
CA LEU A 17 -18.64 0.21 -14.56
C LEU A 17 -18.08 -1.18 -14.19
N VAL A 18 -18.41 -2.21 -14.99
CA VAL A 18 -17.89 -3.58 -14.82
C VAL A 18 -16.37 -3.65 -14.91
N GLU A 19 -15.76 -3.02 -15.90
CA GLU A 19 -14.29 -3.00 -16.04
C GLU A 19 -13.63 -2.33 -14.85
N THR A 20 -14.21 -1.22 -14.36
CA THR A 20 -13.68 -0.54 -13.17
C THR A 20 -13.83 -1.36 -11.89
N LEU A 21 -14.91 -2.14 -11.77
CA LEU A 21 -15.23 -2.93 -10.58
C LEU A 21 -14.36 -4.20 -10.52
N ILE A 22 -14.15 -4.85 -11.67
CA ILE A 22 -13.20 -5.96 -11.84
C ILE A 22 -11.77 -5.47 -11.59
N ALA A 23 -11.38 -4.32 -12.15
CA ALA A 23 -10.05 -3.75 -11.94
C ALA A 23 -9.76 -3.46 -10.46
N THR A 24 -10.76 -3.02 -9.68
CA THR A 24 -10.57 -2.86 -8.24
C THR A 24 -10.57 -4.16 -7.46
N GLY A 25 -11.50 -5.08 -7.75
CA GLY A 25 -11.61 -6.32 -6.98
C GLY A 25 -10.37 -7.18 -7.16
N ILE A 26 -9.95 -7.40 -8.42
CA ILE A 26 -8.73 -8.14 -8.74
C ILE A 26 -7.49 -7.35 -8.30
N GLY A 27 -7.52 -6.02 -8.48
CA GLY A 27 -6.45 -5.13 -8.07
C GLY A 27 -6.08 -5.29 -6.59
N THR A 28 -7.04 -5.20 -5.68
CA THR A 28 -6.76 -5.28 -4.23
C THR A 28 -6.13 -6.60 -3.80
N VAL A 29 -6.53 -7.72 -4.41
CA VAL A 29 -6.03 -9.05 -4.04
C VAL A 29 -4.58 -9.24 -4.49
N ILE A 30 -4.27 -8.91 -5.75
CA ILE A 30 -2.89 -9.02 -6.28
C ILE A 30 -1.93 -8.14 -5.48
N LEU A 31 -2.40 -6.97 -5.04
CA LEU A 31 -1.60 -6.05 -4.25
C LEU A 31 -1.33 -6.58 -2.84
N MET A 32 -2.34 -7.17 -2.21
CA MET A 32 -2.17 -7.80 -0.89
C MET A 32 -1.19 -8.96 -0.96
N ASP A 33 -1.22 -9.76 -2.02
CA ASP A 33 -0.26 -10.84 -2.24
C ASP A 33 1.16 -10.31 -2.39
N LEU A 34 1.34 -9.26 -3.21
CA LEU A 34 2.65 -8.64 -3.42
C LEU A 34 3.21 -8.06 -2.13
N MET A 35 2.40 -7.30 -1.39
CA MET A 35 2.80 -6.73 -0.11
C MET A 35 3.11 -7.80 0.94
N SER A 36 2.29 -8.85 1.00
CA SER A 36 2.51 -9.98 1.90
C SER A 36 3.79 -10.73 1.55
N GLN A 37 4.07 -10.93 0.26
CA GLN A 37 5.30 -11.57 -0.21
C GLN A 37 6.52 -10.75 0.19
N ASP A 38 6.50 -9.45 -0.08
CA ASP A 38 7.60 -8.55 0.24
C ASP A 38 7.88 -8.55 1.75
N ILE A 39 6.87 -8.29 2.59
CA ILE A 39 7.03 -8.21 4.06
C ILE A 39 7.49 -9.56 4.64
N ARG A 40 7.14 -10.70 4.03
CA ARG A 40 7.66 -11.99 4.48
C ARG A 40 9.16 -12.15 4.19
N GLN A 41 9.68 -11.47 3.17
CA GLN A 41 11.06 -11.60 2.68
C GLN A 41 12.02 -10.52 3.21
N VAL A 42 11.52 -9.45 3.82
CA VAL A 42 12.38 -8.45 4.50
C VAL A 42 13.05 -9.05 5.73
N ASP A 43 14.20 -8.49 6.11
CA ASP A 43 14.98 -8.94 7.25
C ASP A 43 14.45 -8.32 8.55
N ALA A 44 14.16 -7.01 8.52
CA ALA A 44 13.66 -6.29 9.68
C ALA A 44 12.88 -5.02 9.29
N LEU A 45 12.00 -4.58 10.19
CA LEU A 45 11.40 -3.25 10.14
C LEU A 45 12.40 -2.25 10.74
N THR A 46 12.73 -1.21 9.99
CA THR A 46 13.71 -0.19 10.38
C THR A 46 13.04 1.07 10.89
N SER A 47 11.89 1.44 10.33
CA SER A 47 11.14 2.64 10.71
C SER A 47 9.64 2.39 10.59
N TYR A 48 8.88 3.06 11.45
CA TYR A 48 7.44 2.92 11.54
C TYR A 48 6.77 4.26 11.82
N ALA A 49 5.69 4.49 11.09
CA ALA A 49 4.61 5.39 11.42
C ALA A 49 3.28 4.71 11.02
N THR A 50 2.16 5.20 11.54
CA THR A 50 0.82 4.64 11.26
C THR A 50 0.46 4.67 9.76
N ASN A 51 1.06 5.57 8.98
CA ASN A 51 0.90 5.69 7.54
C ASN A 51 2.17 5.34 6.74
N ARG A 52 3.24 4.86 7.39
CA ARG A 52 4.50 4.58 6.71
C ARG A 52 5.26 3.43 7.34
N LEU A 53 5.71 2.49 6.52
CA LEU A 53 6.60 1.40 6.93
C LEU A 53 7.90 1.49 6.15
N GLU A 54 9.02 1.27 6.82
CA GLU A 54 10.30 1.04 6.15
C GLU A 54 10.97 -0.22 6.68
N PHE A 55 11.51 -0.98 5.75
CA PHE A 55 12.18 -2.23 6.00
C PHE A 55 13.57 -2.21 5.37
N SER A 56 14.47 -2.93 6.02
CA SER A 56 15.70 -3.43 5.39
C SER A 56 15.49 -4.88 4.97
N GLY A 57 16.09 -5.24 3.85
CA GLY A 57 16.15 -6.62 3.42
C GLY A 57 17.38 -6.90 2.60
N THR A 58 17.66 -8.18 2.44
CA THR A 58 18.78 -8.66 1.64
C THR A 58 18.25 -9.63 0.60
N GLU A 59 18.56 -9.39 -0.67
CA GLU A 59 18.21 -10.29 -1.77
C GLU A 59 18.97 -11.62 -1.65
N THR A 60 18.54 -12.65 -2.39
CA THR A 60 19.21 -13.96 -2.40
C THR A 60 20.67 -13.89 -2.83
N ASN A 61 21.03 -12.89 -3.65
CA ASN A 61 22.40 -12.65 -4.10
C ASN A 61 23.25 -11.81 -3.11
N GLY A 62 22.75 -11.55 -1.90
CA GLY A 62 23.44 -10.76 -0.87
C GLY A 62 23.33 -9.23 -1.04
N THR A 63 22.64 -8.73 -2.06
CA THR A 63 22.47 -7.28 -2.25
C THR A 63 21.44 -6.73 -1.27
N ALA A 64 21.84 -5.75 -0.46
CA ALA A 64 20.93 -5.03 0.42
C ALA A 64 19.92 -4.17 -0.38
N TYR A 65 18.70 -4.09 0.14
CA TYR A 65 17.65 -3.23 -0.36
C TYR A 65 16.89 -2.59 0.79
N THR A 66 16.28 -1.45 0.50
CA THR A 66 15.27 -0.85 1.36
C THR A 66 13.92 -0.96 0.69
N LEU A 67 12.89 -1.23 1.48
CA LEU A 67 11.51 -1.31 1.03
C LEU A 67 10.69 -0.37 1.91
N SER A 68 9.92 0.51 1.29
CA SER A 68 9.02 1.40 2.01
C SER A 68 7.62 1.36 1.43
N TYR A 69 6.65 1.52 2.32
CA TYR A 69 5.26 1.73 2.00
C TYR A 69 4.84 3.05 2.61
N THR A 70 4.29 3.95 1.81
CA THR A 70 3.84 5.27 2.26
C THR A 70 2.40 5.46 1.81
N TYR A 71 1.53 5.70 2.78
CA TYR A 71 0.14 6.04 2.56
C TYR A 71 -0.03 7.56 2.66
N ASP A 72 -0.59 8.14 1.62
CA ASP A 72 -1.02 9.53 1.59
C ASP A 72 -2.53 9.60 1.90
N PRO A 73 -2.92 10.11 3.08
CA PRO A 73 -4.33 10.21 3.48
C PRO A 73 -5.04 11.42 2.87
N THR A 74 -4.33 12.31 2.17
CA THR A 74 -4.94 13.53 1.65
C THR A 74 -6.01 13.20 0.62
N VAL A 75 -7.16 13.89 0.68
CA VAL A 75 -8.27 13.63 -0.25
C VAL A 75 -7.80 13.85 -1.68
N GLN A 76 -8.09 12.90 -2.56
CA GLN A 76 -7.78 13.02 -3.97
C GLN A 76 -8.61 14.17 -4.57
N THR A 77 -7.93 15.14 -5.18
CA THR A 77 -8.58 16.25 -5.89
C THR A 77 -7.95 16.43 -7.26
N THR A 78 -8.55 17.24 -8.13
CA THR A 78 -7.93 17.62 -9.41
C THR A 78 -6.54 18.26 -9.23
N ASN A 79 -6.31 18.92 -8.09
CA ASN A 79 -5.03 19.56 -7.75
C ASN A 79 -4.09 18.63 -6.97
N ASN A 80 -4.59 17.50 -6.48
CA ASN A 80 -3.82 16.45 -5.81
C ASN A 80 -4.27 15.07 -6.33
N PRO A 81 -3.79 14.66 -7.51
CA PRO A 81 -4.20 13.39 -8.11
C PRO A 81 -3.62 12.17 -7.38
N THR A 82 -2.68 12.36 -6.45
CA THR A 82 -1.98 11.30 -5.70
C THR A 82 -2.50 11.09 -4.28
N GLY A 83 -3.48 11.88 -3.83
CA GLY A 83 -4.13 11.68 -2.55
C GLY A 83 -4.84 10.32 -2.44
N GLN A 84 -4.98 9.80 -1.22
CA GLN A 84 -5.64 8.51 -0.94
C GLN A 84 -4.98 7.34 -1.68
N THR A 85 -3.64 7.37 -1.75
CA THR A 85 -2.85 6.32 -2.40
C THR A 85 -1.87 5.65 -1.44
N LEU A 86 -1.70 4.34 -1.61
CA LEU A 86 -0.62 3.58 -0.99
C LEU A 86 0.47 3.38 -2.04
N THR A 87 1.66 3.92 -1.80
CA THR A 87 2.81 3.77 -2.69
C THR A 87 3.84 2.84 -2.08
N ARG A 88 4.29 1.86 -2.88
CA ARG A 88 5.43 1.00 -2.56
C ARG A 88 6.67 1.52 -3.28
N THR A 89 7.76 1.68 -2.54
CA THR A 89 9.06 2.06 -3.08
C THR A 89 10.10 1.05 -2.65
N LYS A 90 10.84 0.48 -3.60
CA LYS A 90 11.95 -0.44 -3.33
C LYS A 90 13.23 0.13 -3.94
N THR A 91 14.27 0.30 -3.12
CA THR A 91 15.57 0.79 -3.55
C THR A 91 16.60 -0.31 -3.38
N LYS A 92 17.31 -0.64 -4.46
CA LYS A 92 18.36 -1.68 -4.49
C LYS A 92 19.54 -1.16 -5.29
N ALA A 93 20.75 -1.29 -4.76
CA ALA A 93 21.98 -0.85 -5.43
C ALA A 93 21.89 0.59 -5.98
N GLY A 94 21.27 1.50 -5.22
CA GLY A 94 21.07 2.90 -5.60
C GLY A 94 19.94 3.15 -6.61
N VAL A 95 19.30 2.12 -7.17
CA VAL A 95 18.17 2.23 -8.10
C VAL A 95 16.86 2.12 -7.34
N THR A 96 15.97 3.10 -7.52
CA THR A 96 14.66 3.16 -6.85
C THR A 96 13.53 2.86 -7.82
N ALA A 97 12.74 1.83 -7.52
CA ALA A 97 11.51 1.50 -8.21
C ALA A 97 10.31 1.86 -7.32
N SER A 98 9.38 2.67 -7.85
CA SER A 98 8.16 3.07 -7.13
C SER A 98 6.91 2.63 -7.90
N LYS A 99 5.90 2.15 -7.18
CA LYS A 99 4.63 1.67 -7.72
C LYS A 99 3.49 2.04 -6.78
N VAL A 100 2.45 2.68 -7.32
CA VAL A 100 1.19 2.86 -6.60
C VAL A 100 0.49 1.51 -6.51
N LEU A 101 0.23 1.08 -5.28
CA LEU A 101 -0.50 -0.14 -4.98
C LEU A 101 -1.98 0.16 -4.93
N LEU A 102 -2.44 0.93 -3.95
CA LEU A 102 -3.86 1.26 -3.77
C LEU A 102 -4.13 2.69 -4.20
N THR A 103 -5.33 2.92 -4.76
CA THR A 103 -5.87 4.23 -5.15
C THR A 103 -7.31 4.35 -4.64
N GLY A 104 -7.73 5.53 -4.19
CA GLY A 104 -9.04 5.70 -3.56
C GLY A 104 -9.14 4.97 -2.21
N CYS A 105 -7.99 4.81 -1.55
CA CYS A 105 -7.90 4.27 -0.21
C CYS A 105 -8.22 5.41 0.75
N THR A 106 -9.44 5.45 1.30
CA THR A 106 -9.89 6.53 2.18
C THR A 106 -9.34 6.39 3.59
N TYR A 107 -9.04 5.15 3.99
CA TYR A 107 -8.41 4.87 5.26
C TYR A 107 -7.38 3.77 5.10
N LEU A 108 -6.19 3.97 5.65
CA LEU A 108 -5.21 2.92 5.84
C LEU A 108 -4.44 3.18 7.12
N LYS A 109 -4.26 2.12 7.89
CA LYS A 109 -3.44 2.13 9.10
C LYS A 109 -2.57 0.88 9.16
N PHE A 110 -1.32 1.11 9.53
CA PHE A 110 -0.39 0.08 9.96
C PHE A 110 -0.38 -0.03 11.48
N ASP A 111 -0.25 -1.25 11.97
CA ASP A 111 -0.03 -1.57 13.38
C ASP A 111 1.08 -2.63 13.50
N MET A 112 1.89 -2.55 14.55
CA MET A 112 3.03 -3.44 14.78
C MET A 112 2.84 -4.32 16.02
N PHE A 113 3.21 -5.59 15.90
CA PHE A 113 3.03 -6.60 16.92
C PHE A 113 4.30 -7.46 17.13
N GLN A 114 4.44 -7.98 18.34
CA GLN A 114 5.38 -9.02 18.68
C GLN A 114 4.79 -10.41 18.32
N ARG A 115 5.64 -11.45 18.35
CA ARG A 115 5.19 -12.84 18.14
C ARG A 115 4.54 -13.48 19.38
N SER A 116 4.77 -12.89 20.55
CA SER A 116 4.24 -13.41 21.81
C SER A 116 2.73 -13.18 21.88
N PRO A 117 1.92 -14.24 22.09
CA PRO A 117 0.52 -14.08 22.40
C PRO A 117 0.38 -13.40 23.77
N GLN A 118 -0.65 -12.57 23.90
CA GLN A 118 -1.01 -11.98 25.16
C GLN A 118 -1.72 -13.01 26.04
N THR A 119 -1.33 -13.09 27.31
CA THR A 119 -1.87 -14.10 28.23
C THR A 119 -3.39 -13.96 28.35
N SER A 120 -4.08 -15.10 28.24
CA SER A 120 -5.54 -15.19 28.36
C SER A 120 -6.35 -14.40 27.32
N THR A 121 -5.73 -14.03 26.19
CA THR A 121 -6.44 -13.45 25.03
C THR A 121 -6.01 -14.13 23.73
N TYR A 122 -6.74 -13.88 22.65
CA TYR A 122 -6.37 -14.31 21.29
C TYR A 122 -5.50 -13.27 20.56
N ASP A 123 -5.05 -12.24 21.28
CA ASP A 123 -4.30 -11.12 20.72
C ASP A 123 -2.80 -11.28 20.91
N LEU A 124 -2.05 -10.45 20.19
CA LEU A 124 -0.59 -10.37 20.27
C LEU A 124 -0.21 -9.09 21.01
N TYR A 125 0.92 -9.12 21.71
CA TYR A 125 1.47 -7.90 22.29
C TYR A 125 1.82 -6.89 21.19
N THR A 126 1.43 -5.63 21.36
CA THR A 126 1.84 -4.53 20.49
C THR A 126 3.35 -4.31 20.62
N ALA A 127 4.04 -4.09 19.50
CA ALA A 127 5.44 -3.69 19.53
C ALA A 127 5.53 -2.18 19.82
N SER A 128 6.39 -1.78 20.76
CA SER A 128 6.66 -0.37 21.08
C SER A 128 7.82 0.21 20.26
N SER A 129 8.58 -0.65 19.56
CA SER A 129 9.70 -0.24 18.72
C SER A 129 9.81 -1.13 17.48
N PRO A 130 10.29 -0.59 16.33
CA PRO A 130 10.52 -1.38 15.13
C PRO A 130 11.41 -2.60 15.35
N ALA A 131 12.41 -2.49 16.25
CA ALA A 131 13.35 -3.57 16.57
C ALA A 131 12.67 -4.81 17.17
N THR A 132 11.55 -4.64 17.88
CA THR A 132 10.78 -5.74 18.49
C THR A 132 9.63 -6.23 17.61
N CYS A 133 9.34 -5.55 16.49
CA CYS A 133 8.24 -5.86 15.59
C CYS A 133 8.52 -7.14 14.79
N LYS A 134 7.63 -8.14 14.91
CA LYS A 134 7.72 -9.41 14.18
C LYS A 134 6.49 -9.68 13.30
N LEU A 135 5.40 -8.97 13.52
CA LEU A 135 4.17 -9.07 12.75
C LEU A 135 3.62 -7.66 12.51
N ILE A 136 3.11 -7.44 11.31
CA ILE A 136 2.49 -6.18 10.92
C ILE A 136 1.04 -6.46 10.56
N GLN A 137 0.14 -5.67 11.14
CA GLN A 137 -1.24 -5.63 10.71
C GLN A 137 -1.47 -4.42 9.83
N LEU A 138 -2.24 -4.64 8.79
CA LEU A 138 -2.70 -3.64 7.86
C LEU A 138 -4.21 -3.65 7.91
N THR A 139 -4.79 -2.47 8.04
CA THR A 139 -6.24 -2.28 7.95
C THR A 139 -6.48 -1.17 6.95
N TRP A 140 -7.27 -1.44 5.91
CA TRP A 140 -7.58 -0.44 4.90
C TRP A 140 -9.03 -0.48 4.46
N VAL A 141 -9.48 0.69 4.02
CA VAL A 141 -10.77 0.94 3.45
C VAL A 141 -10.56 1.67 2.13
N CYS A 142 -11.06 1.08 1.05
CA CYS A 142 -11.14 1.75 -0.23
C CYS A 142 -12.60 2.09 -0.51
N SER A 143 -12.87 3.34 -0.88
CA SER A 143 -14.18 3.76 -1.34
C SER A 143 -14.08 4.51 -2.66
N ARG A 144 -15.16 4.48 -3.44
CA ARG A 144 -15.23 5.16 -4.73
C ARG A 144 -16.65 5.59 -5.05
N ASP A 145 -16.75 6.78 -5.62
CA ASP A 145 -17.98 7.30 -6.19
C ASP A 145 -18.26 6.61 -7.53
N VAL A 146 -19.44 6.00 -7.64
CA VAL A 146 -19.89 5.41 -8.90
C VAL A 146 -20.86 6.42 -9.53
N LEU A 147 -20.51 6.93 -10.71
CA LEU A 147 -21.31 7.91 -11.49
C LEU A 147 -21.50 9.29 -10.83
N GLY A 148 -20.43 9.97 -10.45
CA GLY A 148 -20.48 11.38 -10.05
C GLY A 148 -21.36 11.65 -8.81
N GLY A 149 -21.36 10.71 -7.86
CA GLY A 149 -22.10 10.81 -6.59
C GLY A 149 -23.54 10.29 -6.62
N ARG A 150 -24.00 9.67 -7.72
CA ARG A 150 -25.41 9.26 -7.89
C ARG A 150 -25.71 7.81 -7.54
N LEU A 151 -24.68 6.95 -7.44
CA LEU A 151 -24.78 5.60 -6.88
C LEU A 151 -23.88 5.51 -5.64
N SER A 152 -24.46 5.02 -4.55
CA SER A 152 -23.86 4.92 -3.22
C SER A 152 -22.43 4.37 -3.23
N ASN A 153 -21.59 4.94 -2.38
CA ASN A 153 -20.21 4.51 -2.11
C ASN A 153 -20.12 2.98 -2.01
N THR A 154 -19.33 2.35 -2.88
CA THR A 154 -18.91 0.96 -2.64
C THR A 154 -17.71 0.99 -1.71
N GLU A 155 -17.86 0.46 -0.50
CA GLU A 155 -16.80 0.36 0.50
C GLU A 155 -16.23 -1.06 0.53
N SER A 156 -14.91 -1.18 0.53
CA SER A 156 -14.20 -2.44 0.74
C SER A 156 -13.32 -2.29 1.97
N VAL A 157 -13.71 -2.97 3.06
CA VAL A 157 -12.93 -3.05 4.31
C VAL A 157 -12.16 -4.35 4.30
N GLN A 158 -10.84 -4.28 4.42
CA GLN A 158 -9.98 -5.45 4.46
C GLN A 158 -8.88 -5.27 5.51
N SER A 159 -8.51 -6.39 6.14
CA SER A 159 -7.45 -6.43 7.14
C SER A 159 -6.57 -7.64 6.92
N ALA A 160 -5.26 -7.47 7.06
CA ALA A 160 -4.28 -8.54 6.92
C ALA A 160 -3.22 -8.47 8.01
N LYS A 161 -2.86 -9.63 8.57
CA LYS A 161 -1.73 -9.81 9.47
C LYS A 161 -0.61 -10.53 8.74
N VAL A 162 0.55 -9.91 8.61
CA VAL A 162 1.71 -10.45 7.88
C VAL A 162 2.90 -10.58 8.81
N VAL A 163 3.47 -11.78 8.86
CA VAL A 163 4.66 -12.10 9.67
C VAL A 163 5.93 -11.82 8.86
N ILE A 164 6.89 -11.15 9.48
CA ILE A 164 8.27 -11.06 8.96
C ILE A 164 8.92 -12.43 9.19
N ARG A 165 9.36 -13.12 8.14
CA ARG A 165 9.86 -14.51 8.24
C ARG A 165 11.37 -14.62 8.19
N LYS A 166 12.01 -13.77 7.40
CA LYS A 166 13.46 -13.68 7.36
C LYS A 166 13.88 -12.77 8.50
N GLN A 167 14.48 -13.33 9.54
CA GLN A 167 14.93 -12.61 10.72
C GLN A 167 15.96 -13.45 11.45
#